data_AF-A0A921KPZ5-F1
#
_entry.id   AF-A0A921KPZ5-F1
#
_cell.length_a   1.000
_cell.length_b   1.000
_cell.length_c   1.000
_cell.angle_alpha   90.00
_cell.angle_beta   90.00
_cell.angle_gamma   90.00
#
_symmetry.space_group_name_H-M   'P 1'
#
loop_
_entity.id
_entity.type
_entity.pdbx_description
1 polymer ?
#
loop_
_entity_poly.entity_id
_entity_poly.type
_entity_poly.pdbx_seq_one_letter_code
_entity_poly.pdbx_strand_id
1 'polypeptide(L)'
;MRAFLSGLAGSPGPDGRRAHGLPAPLADLIGQTIVHTRVAARGTWTVTARGSVLSSRAQLLEGAHDLERGVAPGTDPAVGLRDPRVVGAQVLDAQLQEDGAVRLALRSAQGPTALRTAAPWRLEGPRGALVVADEEGGIRAEPAGAPVHATEAALAAHAASSPSGIERRLLGLARRRALHPGDVVEEISASGALEDEEFARRGPVLLARMLVRGELAAGFVVEGRFRPWTMPVAEVVEHVGTTWQAIGGRTPGPDMIGWFALTEAGRAALGPSGAEALPPGMSGYDSPGVVGPFR
;
A
#
# COMPACT_ATOMS: atom_id res chain seq x y z
N MET A 1 -12.01 -4.97 -12.98
CA MET A 1 -11.42 -4.41 -11.74
C MET A 1 -11.79 -2.93 -11.60
N ARG A 2 -12.97 -2.62 -11.07
CA ARG A 2 -13.46 -1.22 -10.90
C ARG A 2 -13.55 -0.76 -9.43
N ALA A 3 -13.14 -1.60 -8.47
CA ALA A 3 -13.57 -1.47 -7.08
C ALA A 3 -12.43 -1.33 -6.06
N PHE A 4 -11.29 -0.73 -6.44
CA PHE A 4 -10.22 -0.46 -5.48
C PHE A 4 -10.57 0.66 -4.49
N LEU A 5 -11.52 1.56 -4.80
CA LEU A 5 -11.83 2.74 -3.97
C LEU A 5 -13.31 3.15 -3.92
N SER A 6 -14.26 2.34 -4.39
CA SER A 6 -15.69 2.65 -4.26
C SER A 6 -16.15 2.38 -2.81
N GLY A 7 -16.13 3.42 -1.98
CA GLY A 7 -16.57 3.35 -0.58
C GLY A 7 -16.19 4.58 0.24
N LEU A 8 -16.61 5.77 -0.18
CA LEU A 8 -16.72 6.92 0.73
C LEU A 8 -18.17 6.95 1.24
N ALA A 9 -18.46 6.14 2.26
CA ALA A 9 -19.77 6.11 2.90
C ALA A 9 -19.72 6.91 4.22
N GLY A 10 -19.94 8.23 4.14
CA GLY A 10 -20.41 9.06 5.24
C GLY A 10 -19.45 9.32 6.41
N SER A 11 -19.43 10.58 6.87
CA SER A 11 -18.84 10.94 8.16
C SER A 11 -19.47 10.09 9.27
N PRO A 12 -18.68 9.47 10.17
CA PRO A 12 -19.23 8.75 11.31
C PRO A 12 -20.05 9.69 12.20
N GLY A 13 -21.08 9.15 12.86
CA GLY A 13 -21.81 9.89 13.89
C GLY A 13 -20.90 10.20 15.10
N PRO A 14 -21.37 11.04 16.05
CA PRO A 14 -20.59 11.45 17.23
C PRO A 14 -20.08 10.28 18.08
N ASP A 15 -20.69 9.10 17.99
CA ASP A 15 -20.31 7.89 18.73
C ASP A 15 -19.30 7.00 17.97
N GLY A 16 -18.76 7.45 16.83
CA GLY A 16 -17.81 6.68 16.03
C GLY A 16 -18.40 5.43 15.34
N ARG A 17 -19.74 5.30 15.31
CA ARG A 17 -20.47 4.24 14.62
C ARG A 17 -21.05 4.74 13.28
N ARG A 18 -21.15 3.85 12.29
CA ARG A 18 -21.88 4.11 11.03
C ARG A 18 -23.30 3.55 11.10
N ALA A 19 -24.14 3.89 10.11
CA ALA A 19 -25.44 3.25 9.92
C ALA A 19 -25.25 1.73 10.10
N HIS A 20 -26.07 1.09 10.95
CA HIS A 20 -25.96 -0.31 11.41
C HIS A 20 -25.17 -0.59 12.70
N GLY A 21 -24.64 0.41 13.41
CA GLY A 21 -24.12 0.23 14.78
C GLY A 21 -22.73 -0.40 14.89
N LEU A 22 -22.08 -0.68 13.76
CA LEU A 22 -20.70 -1.15 13.70
C LEU A 22 -19.72 -0.02 14.06
N PRO A 23 -18.60 -0.33 14.74
CA PRO A 23 -17.48 0.60 14.87
C PRO A 23 -16.99 1.06 13.48
N ALA A 24 -16.69 2.35 13.33
CA ALA A 24 -16.27 2.93 12.04
C ALA A 24 -15.15 2.15 11.33
N PRO A 25 -14.06 1.71 12.00
CA PRO A 25 -12.98 1.01 11.29
C PRO A 25 -13.42 -0.33 10.69
N LEU A 26 -14.40 -1.00 11.30
CA LEU A 26 -14.97 -2.24 10.76
C LEU A 26 -15.90 -1.96 9.59
N ALA A 27 -16.75 -0.93 9.70
CA ALA A 27 -17.59 -0.48 8.60
C ALA A 27 -16.77 -0.01 7.39
N ASP A 28 -15.60 0.58 7.62
CA ASP A 28 -14.68 1.05 6.59
C ASP A 28 -14.07 -0.09 5.74
N LEU A 29 -14.14 -1.34 6.19
CA LEU A 29 -13.69 -2.49 5.38
C LEU A 29 -14.59 -2.72 4.17
N ILE A 30 -15.87 -2.35 4.26
CA ILE A 30 -16.85 -2.60 3.21
C ILE A 30 -16.44 -1.85 1.93
N GLY A 31 -16.44 -2.57 0.82
CA GLY A 31 -16.02 -2.09 -0.49
C GLY A 31 -14.52 -2.24 -0.76
N GLN A 32 -13.70 -2.51 0.26
CA GLN A 32 -12.26 -2.70 0.08
C GLN A 32 -11.92 -4.07 -0.49
N THR A 33 -10.76 -4.16 -1.15
CA THR A 33 -10.19 -5.41 -1.62
C THR A 33 -9.15 -5.90 -0.64
N ILE A 34 -9.08 -7.21 -0.39
CA ILE A 34 -7.99 -7.82 0.37
C ILE A 34 -6.79 -7.97 -0.56
N VAL A 35 -5.64 -7.40 -0.18
CA VAL A 35 -4.43 -7.38 -1.02
C VAL A 35 -3.35 -8.34 -0.53
N HIS A 36 -3.43 -8.78 0.72
CA HIS A 36 -2.45 -9.69 1.29
C HIS A 36 -3.04 -10.52 2.44
N THR A 37 -2.57 -11.76 2.57
CA THR A 37 -2.75 -12.57 3.77
C THR A 37 -1.41 -13.10 4.23
N ARG A 38 -1.19 -13.12 5.55
CA ARG A 38 0.03 -13.60 6.20
C ARG A 38 -0.34 -14.63 7.27
N VAL A 39 0.47 -15.67 7.39
CA VAL A 39 0.36 -16.67 8.46
C VAL A 39 1.72 -16.78 9.14
N ALA A 40 1.74 -16.78 10.47
CA ALA A 40 2.93 -17.01 11.28
C ALA A 40 2.54 -17.79 12.54
N ALA A 41 3.52 -18.25 13.32
CA ALA A 41 3.27 -19.04 14.53
C ALA A 41 2.28 -18.38 15.53
N ARG A 42 2.17 -17.05 15.49
CA ARG A 42 1.30 -16.27 16.40
C ARG A 42 -0.07 -15.92 15.82
N GLY A 43 -0.37 -16.25 14.56
CA GLY A 43 -1.70 -15.96 14.01
C GLY A 43 -1.79 -15.87 12.50
N THR A 44 -2.94 -15.35 12.07
CA THR A 44 -3.28 -15.05 10.68
C THR A 44 -3.66 -13.58 10.56
N TRP A 45 -3.18 -12.92 9.51
CA TRP A 45 -3.47 -11.52 9.19
C TRP A 45 -4.06 -11.43 7.79
N THR A 46 -5.11 -10.63 7.66
CA THR A 46 -5.72 -10.24 6.40
C THR A 46 -5.59 -8.73 6.24
N VAL A 47 -5.00 -8.29 5.13
CA VAL A 47 -4.68 -6.89 4.86
C VAL A 47 -5.50 -6.38 3.69
N THR A 48 -6.15 -5.24 3.88
CA THR A 48 -6.97 -4.58 2.86
C THR A 48 -6.18 -3.54 2.07
N ALA A 49 -6.72 -3.13 0.92
CA ALA A 49 -6.08 -2.21 0.00
C ALA A 49 -5.83 -0.82 0.60
N ARG A 50 -6.55 -0.40 1.66
CA ARG A 50 -6.28 0.85 2.39
C ARG A 50 -5.45 0.63 3.66
N GLY A 51 -4.82 -0.53 3.80
CA GLY A 51 -3.90 -0.81 4.90
C GLY A 51 -4.56 -1.14 6.24
N SER A 52 -5.85 -1.49 6.27
CA SER A 52 -6.42 -2.12 7.47
C SER A 52 -5.98 -3.56 7.58
N VAL A 53 -5.62 -4.00 8.79
CA VAL A 53 -5.10 -5.32 9.13
C VAL A 53 -6.03 -5.99 10.14
N LEU A 54 -6.74 -7.03 9.71
CA LEU A 54 -7.51 -7.91 10.60
C LEU A 54 -6.63 -9.09 11.02
N SER A 55 -6.39 -9.23 12.31
CA SER A 55 -5.50 -10.24 12.89
C SER A 55 -6.19 -11.06 13.97
N SER A 56 -5.86 -12.34 14.03
CA SER A 56 -6.36 -13.29 15.02
C SER A 56 -5.48 -14.53 15.07
N ARG A 57 -5.79 -15.50 15.95
CA ARG A 57 -5.11 -16.79 15.97
C ARG A 57 -5.31 -17.57 14.66
N ALA A 58 -6.54 -17.58 14.13
CA ALA A 58 -6.90 -18.25 12.88
C ALA A 58 -8.14 -17.58 12.28
N GLN A 59 -8.21 -17.57 10.95
CA GLN A 59 -9.35 -17.08 10.19
C GLN A 59 -9.86 -18.22 9.30
N LEU A 60 -11.17 -18.42 9.26
CA LEU A 60 -11.80 -19.55 8.58
C LEU A 60 -12.66 -19.06 7.40
N LEU A 61 -12.71 -19.84 6.33
CA LEU A 61 -13.55 -19.56 5.17
C LEU A 61 -14.82 -20.41 5.22
N GLU A 62 -15.93 -19.78 5.60
CA GLU A 62 -17.22 -20.44 5.69
C GLU A 62 -17.72 -20.88 4.31
N GLY A 63 -18.21 -22.12 4.24
CA GLY A 63 -18.87 -22.64 3.03
C GLY A 63 -17.90 -22.97 1.89
N ALA A 64 -16.60 -22.95 2.13
CA ALA A 64 -15.56 -23.31 1.16
C ALA A 64 -15.18 -24.81 1.18
N HIS A 65 -16.03 -25.67 1.78
CA HIS A 65 -15.74 -27.09 2.01
C HIS A 65 -15.47 -27.90 0.74
N ASP A 66 -16.09 -27.53 -0.39
CA ASP A 66 -15.95 -28.26 -1.66
C ASP A 66 -14.68 -27.88 -2.45
N LEU A 67 -13.93 -26.88 -1.97
CA LEU A 67 -12.79 -26.29 -2.69
C LEU A 67 -11.43 -26.82 -2.24
N GLU A 68 -11.34 -27.54 -1.10
CA GLU A 68 -10.06 -28.06 -0.59
C GLU A 68 -10.02 -29.59 -0.48
N ARG A 69 -9.02 -30.19 -1.13
CA ARG A 69 -8.68 -31.61 -0.93
C ARG A 69 -7.95 -31.77 0.41
N GLY A 70 -8.45 -32.66 1.27
CA GLY A 70 -7.78 -33.04 2.52
C GLY A 70 -8.31 -32.37 3.78
N VAL A 71 -9.32 -31.49 3.67
CA VAL A 71 -10.09 -31.01 4.83
C VAL A 71 -11.20 -32.02 5.13
N ALA A 72 -11.41 -32.33 6.41
CA ALA A 72 -12.48 -33.21 6.82
C ALA A 72 -13.85 -32.62 6.40
N PRO A 73 -14.76 -33.43 5.82
CA PRO A 73 -16.09 -32.95 5.42
C PRO A 73 -16.78 -32.18 6.56
N GLY A 74 -17.30 -30.99 6.24
CA GLY A 74 -18.00 -30.13 7.21
C GLY A 74 -17.09 -29.26 8.09
N THR A 75 -15.77 -29.20 7.84
CA THR A 75 -14.87 -28.26 8.52
C THR A 75 -14.57 -27.07 7.62
N ASP A 76 -14.69 -25.85 8.13
CA ASP A 76 -14.30 -24.66 7.39
C ASP A 76 -12.77 -24.59 7.23
N PRO A 77 -12.24 -24.44 6.01
CA PRO A 77 -10.81 -24.35 5.79
C PRO A 77 -10.23 -23.05 6.36
N ALA A 78 -9.01 -23.13 6.90
CA ALA A 78 -8.29 -21.98 7.42
C ALA A 78 -7.63 -21.17 6.30
N VAL A 79 -7.55 -19.86 6.47
CA VAL A 79 -6.86 -18.96 5.54
C VAL A 79 -5.36 -19.21 5.57
N GLY A 80 -4.79 -19.47 4.39
CA GLY A 80 -3.36 -19.67 4.19
C GLY A 80 -2.57 -18.39 3.90
N LEU A 81 -1.26 -18.55 3.75
CA LEU A 81 -0.37 -17.50 3.23
C LEU A 81 -0.72 -17.20 1.77
N ARG A 82 -0.97 -15.92 1.45
CA ARG A 82 -1.37 -15.45 0.12
C ARG A 82 -2.51 -16.28 -0.49
N ASP A 83 -3.52 -16.56 0.34
CA ASP A 83 -4.61 -17.45 -0.02
C ASP A 83 -5.38 -16.90 -1.24
N PRO A 84 -5.43 -17.62 -2.38
CA PRO A 84 -6.05 -17.12 -3.61
C PRO A 84 -7.58 -17.02 -3.53
N ARG A 85 -8.21 -17.60 -2.49
CA ARG A 85 -9.64 -17.42 -2.22
C ARG A 85 -9.93 -16.05 -1.61
N VAL A 86 -8.93 -15.45 -0.97
CA VAL A 86 -9.07 -14.24 -0.15
C VAL A 86 -8.37 -13.06 -0.81
N VAL A 87 -7.15 -13.25 -1.31
CA VAL A 87 -6.41 -12.20 -2.03
C VAL A 87 -7.13 -11.83 -3.31
N GLY A 88 -7.37 -10.53 -3.51
CA GLY A 88 -8.19 -9.99 -4.59
C GLY A 88 -9.69 -10.02 -4.32
N ALA A 89 -10.15 -10.60 -3.19
CA ALA A 89 -11.57 -10.62 -2.86
C ALA A 89 -12.03 -9.24 -2.36
N GLN A 90 -13.22 -8.83 -2.81
CA GLN A 90 -13.86 -7.62 -2.33
C GLN A 90 -14.71 -7.91 -1.09
N VAL A 91 -14.56 -7.11 -0.04
CA VAL A 91 -15.44 -7.12 1.13
C VAL A 91 -16.77 -6.49 0.75
N LEU A 92 -17.85 -7.26 0.77
CA LEU A 92 -19.20 -6.82 0.45
C LEU A 92 -19.96 -6.35 1.69
N ASP A 93 -19.71 -7.01 2.82
CA ASP A 93 -20.39 -6.76 4.08
C ASP A 93 -19.49 -7.15 5.25
N ALA A 94 -19.74 -6.55 6.41
CA ALA A 94 -19.05 -6.84 7.66
C ALA A 94 -20.05 -6.92 8.80
N GLN A 95 -20.01 -7.99 9.58
CA GLN A 95 -20.96 -8.25 10.67
C GLN A 95 -20.22 -8.62 11.94
N LEU A 96 -20.65 -8.05 13.07
CA LEU A 96 -20.26 -8.49 14.40
C LEU A 96 -21.30 -9.51 14.88
N GLN A 97 -20.84 -10.69 15.25
CA GLN A 97 -21.68 -11.77 15.76
C GLN A 97 -21.85 -11.66 17.28
N GLU A 98 -22.85 -12.34 17.85
CA GLU A 98 -23.15 -12.32 19.29
C GLU A 98 -22.01 -12.88 20.15
N ASP A 99 -21.24 -13.84 19.59
CA ASP A 99 -20.05 -14.44 20.23
C ASP A 99 -18.79 -13.56 20.11
N GLY A 100 -18.93 -12.32 19.64
CA GLY A 100 -17.84 -11.39 19.41
C GLY A 100 -17.02 -11.69 18.15
N ALA A 101 -17.35 -12.73 17.37
CA ALA A 101 -16.67 -12.99 16.10
C ALA A 101 -17.00 -11.91 15.07
N VAL A 102 -16.06 -11.64 14.17
CA VAL A 102 -16.31 -10.82 12.98
C VAL A 102 -16.44 -11.71 11.76
N ARG A 103 -17.49 -11.44 10.97
CA ARG A 103 -17.79 -12.13 9.73
C ARG A 103 -17.75 -11.13 8.58
N LEU A 104 -16.90 -11.38 7.58
CA LEU A 104 -16.83 -10.58 6.36
C LEU A 104 -17.40 -11.37 5.19
N ALA A 105 -18.42 -10.85 4.52
CA ALA A 105 -18.89 -11.42 3.26
C ALA A 105 -17.95 -10.98 2.14
N LEU A 106 -17.42 -11.93 1.37
CA LEU A 106 -16.42 -11.69 0.34
C LEU A 106 -16.92 -12.08 -1.04
N ARG A 107 -16.49 -11.34 -2.05
CA ARG A 107 -16.61 -11.72 -3.46
C ARG A 107 -15.23 -11.95 -4.03
N SER A 108 -14.86 -13.20 -4.26
CA SER A 108 -13.59 -13.58 -4.87
C SER A 108 -13.77 -13.96 -6.34
N ALA A 109 -12.66 -14.21 -7.04
CA ALA A 109 -12.69 -14.78 -8.38
C ALA A 109 -13.27 -16.21 -8.41
N GLN A 110 -13.28 -16.90 -7.26
CA GLN A 110 -13.78 -18.27 -7.12
C GLN A 110 -15.25 -18.33 -6.72
N GLY A 111 -15.87 -17.16 -6.46
CA GLY A 111 -17.27 -17.04 -6.07
C GLY A 111 -17.46 -16.28 -4.75
N PRO A 112 -18.71 -16.21 -4.26
CA PRO A 112 -19.00 -15.69 -2.93
C PRO A 112 -18.44 -16.63 -1.86
N THR A 113 -17.86 -16.07 -0.80
CA THR A 113 -17.39 -16.80 0.40
C THR A 113 -17.57 -15.90 1.62
N ALA A 114 -17.45 -16.42 2.83
CA ALA A 114 -17.36 -15.57 4.02
C ALA A 114 -16.11 -15.89 4.83
N LEU A 115 -15.47 -14.85 5.36
CA LEU A 115 -14.32 -14.95 6.25
C LEU A 115 -14.82 -14.76 7.69
N ARG A 116 -14.73 -15.80 8.50
CA ARG A 116 -15.04 -15.74 9.93
C ARG A 116 -13.76 -15.64 10.75
N THR A 117 -13.72 -14.68 11.66
CA THR A 117 -12.61 -14.47 12.59
C THR A 117 -13.17 -14.49 14.01
N ALA A 118 -12.88 -15.57 14.74
CA ALA A 118 -13.31 -15.72 16.13
C ALA A 118 -12.51 -14.79 17.06
N ALA A 119 -13.13 -14.37 18.16
CA ALA A 119 -12.43 -13.68 19.22
C ALA A 119 -11.39 -14.59 19.91
N PRO A 120 -10.26 -14.06 20.43
CA PRO A 120 -9.85 -12.66 20.36
C PRO A 120 -9.31 -12.28 18.97
N TRP A 121 -9.62 -11.05 18.54
CA TRP A 121 -9.13 -10.50 17.29
C TRP A 121 -8.87 -8.99 17.39
N ARG A 122 -8.06 -8.50 16.46
CA ARG A 122 -7.67 -7.09 16.40
C ARG A 122 -7.69 -6.60 14.96
N LEU A 123 -8.40 -5.51 14.73
CA LEU A 123 -8.45 -4.76 13.49
C LEU A 123 -7.71 -3.44 13.68
N GLU A 124 -6.53 -3.32 13.08
CA GLU A 124 -5.78 -2.07 13.00
C GLU A 124 -6.12 -1.39 11.66
N GLY A 125 -6.30 -0.07 11.69
CA GLY A 125 -6.60 0.73 10.51
C GLY A 125 -5.68 1.94 10.36
N PRO A 126 -5.86 2.71 9.28
CA PRO A 126 -5.11 3.94 9.04
C PRO A 126 -5.14 4.91 10.22
N ARG A 127 -4.05 5.67 10.40
CA ARG A 127 -3.91 6.70 11.44
C ARG A 127 -4.17 6.17 12.86
N GLY A 128 -3.80 4.91 13.12
CA GLY A 128 -3.93 4.28 14.44
C GLY A 128 -5.37 3.91 14.83
N ALA A 129 -6.32 3.91 13.90
CA ALA A 129 -7.66 3.40 14.17
C ALA A 129 -7.58 1.95 14.66
N LEU A 130 -8.41 1.60 15.64
CA LEU A 130 -8.34 0.28 16.28
C LEU A 130 -9.72 -0.24 16.62
N VAL A 131 -9.96 -1.52 16.37
CA VAL A 131 -11.08 -2.28 16.97
C VAL A 131 -10.53 -3.59 17.50
N VAL A 132 -10.87 -3.95 18.73
CA VAL A 132 -10.46 -5.20 19.35
C VAL A 132 -11.67 -5.93 19.91
N ALA A 133 -11.65 -7.25 19.77
CA ALA A 133 -12.47 -8.17 20.56
C ALA A 133 -11.57 -8.92 21.54
N ASP A 134 -11.91 -8.88 22.82
CA ASP A 134 -11.25 -9.68 23.85
C ASP A 134 -11.74 -11.14 23.84
N GLU A 135 -11.22 -11.98 24.75
CA GLU A 135 -11.60 -13.41 24.83
C GLU A 135 -13.07 -13.63 25.22
N GLU A 136 -13.71 -12.64 25.86
CA GLU A 136 -15.12 -12.68 26.28
C GLU A 136 -16.06 -12.13 25.19
N GLY A 137 -15.52 -11.68 24.05
CA GLY A 137 -16.26 -11.06 22.96
C GLY A 137 -16.56 -9.57 23.17
N GLY A 138 -16.00 -8.96 24.22
CA GLY A 138 -16.11 -7.54 24.50
C GLY A 138 -15.41 -6.69 23.43
N ILE A 139 -16.14 -5.72 22.86
CA ILE A 139 -15.64 -4.87 21.77
C ILE A 139 -15.23 -3.50 22.27
N ARG A 140 -13.98 -3.11 21.97
CA ARG A 140 -13.48 -1.75 22.13
C ARG A 140 -13.07 -1.18 20.78
N ALA A 141 -13.37 0.09 20.55
CA ALA A 141 -13.01 0.79 19.33
C ALA A 141 -12.37 2.15 19.64
N GLU A 142 -11.36 2.50 18.85
CA GLU A 142 -10.69 3.80 18.86
C GLU A 142 -10.73 4.36 17.43
N PRO A 143 -11.17 5.62 17.25
CA PRO A 143 -11.27 6.23 15.93
C PRO A 143 -9.88 6.52 15.35
N ALA A 144 -9.85 6.79 14.04
CA ALA A 144 -8.64 7.25 13.37
C ALA A 144 -8.16 8.61 13.92
N GLY A 145 -6.85 8.71 14.19
CA GLY A 145 -6.20 9.93 14.65
C GLY A 145 -5.71 10.83 13.51
N ALA A 146 -4.69 11.65 13.82
CA ALA A 146 -4.00 12.50 12.85
C ALA A 146 -3.16 11.67 11.84
N PRO A 147 -2.85 12.23 10.64
CA PRO A 147 -1.93 11.59 9.69
C PRO A 147 -0.59 11.22 10.33
N VAL A 148 -0.06 10.05 10.00
CA VAL A 148 1.21 9.54 10.53
C VAL A 148 2.34 9.73 9.53
N HIS A 149 2.08 9.50 8.25
CA HIS A 149 3.07 9.55 7.18
C HIS A 149 3.02 10.88 6.42
N ALA A 150 1.84 11.47 6.29
CA ALA A 150 1.60 12.75 5.61
C ALA A 150 1.43 13.92 6.57
N THR A 151 2.22 13.98 7.65
CA THR A 151 2.25 15.16 8.53
C THR A 151 2.73 16.39 7.76
N GLU A 152 2.29 17.60 8.13
CA GLU A 152 2.73 18.84 7.47
C GLU A 152 4.26 18.97 7.44
N ALA A 153 4.91 18.63 8.56
CA ALA A 153 6.37 18.63 8.66
C ALA A 153 7.03 17.61 7.72
N ALA A 154 6.48 16.40 7.61
CA ALA A 154 7.00 15.38 6.69
C ALA A 154 6.84 15.80 5.24
N LEU A 155 5.66 16.33 4.85
CA LEU A 155 5.40 16.82 3.51
C LEU A 155 6.33 17.98 3.14
N ALA A 156 6.54 18.95 4.04
CA ALA A 156 7.49 20.04 3.83
C ALA A 156 8.93 19.53 3.64
N ALA A 157 9.37 18.58 4.48
CA ALA A 157 10.69 17.97 4.36
C ALA A 157 10.85 17.18 3.06
N HIS A 158 9.80 16.50 2.60
CA HIS A 158 9.79 15.78 1.33
C HIS A 158 9.86 16.74 0.13
N ALA A 159 9.11 17.84 0.16
CA ALA A 159 9.15 18.86 -0.88
C ALA A 159 10.53 19.52 -1.02
N ALA A 160 11.20 19.78 0.10
CA ALA A 160 12.54 20.37 0.13
C ALA A 160 13.68 19.38 -0.15
N SER A 161 13.39 18.08 -0.25
CA SER A 161 14.42 17.05 -0.42
C SER A 161 14.99 17.04 -1.84
N SER A 162 16.23 16.56 -1.98
CA SER A 162 16.85 16.31 -3.28
C SER A 162 16.80 14.82 -3.65
N PRO A 163 16.66 14.47 -4.95
CA PRO A 163 16.64 13.07 -5.38
C PRO A 163 17.94 12.33 -5.06
N SER A 164 17.81 11.20 -4.35
CA SER A 164 18.87 10.23 -4.08
C SER A 164 19.19 9.36 -5.30
N GLY A 165 20.27 8.58 -5.22
CA GLY A 165 20.65 7.66 -6.29
C GLY A 165 19.59 6.59 -6.61
N ILE A 166 18.87 6.09 -5.58
CA ILE A 166 17.76 5.14 -5.77
C ILE A 166 16.59 5.82 -6.48
N GLU A 167 16.20 7.02 -6.04
CA GLU A 167 15.10 7.77 -6.67
C GLU A 167 15.40 8.02 -8.16
N ARG A 168 16.63 8.41 -8.51
CA ARG A 168 17.01 8.60 -9.92
C ARG A 168 16.91 7.32 -10.76
N ARG A 169 17.28 6.16 -10.20
CA ARG A 169 17.14 4.87 -10.91
C ARG A 169 15.68 4.49 -11.09
N LEU A 170 14.85 4.69 -10.06
CA LEU A 170 13.40 4.48 -10.13
C LEU A 170 12.76 5.40 -11.18
N LEU A 171 13.08 6.69 -11.20
CA LEU A 171 12.59 7.62 -12.21
C LEU A 171 13.06 7.20 -13.63
N GLY A 172 14.30 6.72 -13.76
CA GLY A 172 14.81 6.16 -15.01
C GLY A 172 14.03 4.94 -15.49
N LEU A 173 13.63 4.05 -14.59
CA LEU A 173 12.75 2.92 -14.88
C LEU A 173 11.34 3.38 -15.26
N ALA A 174 10.83 4.40 -14.58
CA ALA A 174 9.50 4.98 -14.81
C ALA A 174 9.33 5.61 -16.20
N ARG A 175 10.44 5.92 -16.91
CA ARG A 175 10.41 6.34 -18.32
C ARG A 175 9.84 5.25 -19.25
N ARG A 176 9.99 3.98 -18.88
CA ARG A 176 9.66 2.83 -19.74
C ARG A 176 8.31 2.20 -19.39
N ARG A 177 7.92 2.27 -18.11
CA ARG A 177 6.68 1.69 -17.60
C ARG A 177 6.24 2.38 -16.32
N ALA A 178 4.96 2.26 -15.96
CA ALA A 178 4.54 2.57 -14.61
C ALA A 178 5.24 1.64 -13.61
N LEU A 179 5.70 2.22 -12.50
CA LEU A 179 6.30 1.49 -11.39
C LEU A 179 5.22 0.86 -10.51
N HIS A 180 5.61 -0.17 -9.77
CA HIS A 180 4.85 -0.73 -8.65
C HIS A 180 5.76 -0.86 -7.41
N PRO A 181 5.21 -1.08 -6.20
CA PRO A 181 6.00 -1.19 -4.97
C PRO A 181 7.18 -2.16 -5.04
N GLY A 182 7.02 -3.29 -5.76
CA GLY A 182 8.11 -4.25 -5.99
C GLY A 182 9.36 -3.65 -6.64
N ASP A 183 9.24 -2.64 -7.52
CA ASP A 183 10.40 -1.99 -8.14
C ASP A 183 11.22 -1.21 -7.10
N VAL A 184 10.53 -0.60 -6.14
CA VAL A 184 11.16 0.12 -5.03
C VAL A 184 11.87 -0.88 -4.11
N VAL A 185 11.26 -2.05 -3.87
CA VAL A 185 11.89 -3.14 -3.12
C VAL A 185 13.17 -3.62 -3.84
N GLU A 186 13.10 -3.87 -5.15
CA GLU A 186 14.25 -4.28 -5.96
C GLU A 186 15.40 -3.25 -5.89
N GLU A 187 15.10 -1.96 -6.00
CA GLU A 187 16.11 -0.91 -5.92
C GLU A 187 16.70 -0.70 -4.52
N ILE A 188 15.91 -0.91 -3.46
CA ILE A 188 16.41 -0.91 -2.09
C ILE A 188 17.33 -2.12 -1.87
N SER A 189 16.94 -3.31 -2.35
CA SER A 189 17.75 -4.52 -2.25
C SER A 189 19.05 -4.38 -3.03
N ALA A 190 19.02 -3.83 -4.25
CA ALA A 190 20.21 -3.55 -5.05
C ALA A 190 21.16 -2.53 -4.40
N SER A 191 20.67 -1.74 -3.43
CA SER A 191 21.49 -0.83 -2.62
C SER A 191 22.13 -1.50 -1.39
N GLY A 192 21.95 -2.80 -1.20
CA GLY A 192 22.56 -3.59 -0.12
C GLY A 192 21.67 -3.88 1.09
N ALA A 193 20.39 -3.51 1.05
CA ALA A 193 19.46 -3.80 2.13
C ALA A 193 19.09 -5.29 2.18
N LEU A 194 19.14 -5.88 3.39
CA LEU A 194 18.85 -7.31 3.61
C LEU A 194 17.67 -7.54 4.56
N GLU A 195 17.48 -6.65 5.54
CA GLU A 195 16.49 -6.80 6.62
C GLU A 195 15.14 -6.18 6.26
N ASP A 196 14.04 -6.85 6.62
CA ASP A 196 12.68 -6.42 6.30
C ASP A 196 12.35 -5.02 6.88
N GLU A 197 12.90 -4.68 8.04
CA GLU A 197 12.75 -3.38 8.69
C GLU A 197 13.30 -2.24 7.82
N GLU A 198 14.33 -2.50 7.03
CA GLU A 198 14.90 -1.49 6.14
C GLU A 198 13.97 -1.16 4.97
N PHE A 199 13.31 -2.18 4.39
CA PHE A 199 12.32 -1.98 3.33
C PHE A 199 11.09 -1.24 3.85
N ALA A 200 10.61 -1.62 5.04
CA ALA A 200 9.48 -0.94 5.69
C ALA A 200 9.79 0.53 6.02
N ARG A 201 11.04 0.85 6.41
CA ARG A 201 11.47 2.22 6.71
C ARG A 201 11.71 3.06 5.46
N ARG A 202 12.38 2.51 4.44
CA ARG A 202 12.85 3.28 3.27
C ARG A 202 11.83 3.35 2.14
N GLY A 203 11.11 2.25 1.88
CA GLY A 203 10.19 2.14 0.74
C GLY A 203 9.14 3.25 0.67
N PRO A 204 8.32 3.41 1.74
CA PRO A 204 7.32 4.47 1.80
C PRO A 204 7.90 5.87 1.62
N VAL A 205 9.05 6.15 2.24
CA VAL A 205 9.68 7.46 2.22
C VAL A 205 10.19 7.82 0.83
N LEU A 206 10.76 6.86 0.08
CA LEU A 206 11.20 7.09 -1.29
C LEU A 206 10.03 7.46 -2.20
N LEU A 207 8.92 6.72 -2.12
CA LEU A 207 7.71 7.03 -2.88
C LEU A 207 7.12 8.38 -2.46
N ALA A 208 7.01 8.64 -1.16
CA ALA A 208 6.46 9.88 -0.63
C ALA A 208 7.22 11.10 -1.15
N ARG A 209 8.55 11.05 -1.16
CA ARG A 209 9.39 12.11 -1.71
C ARG A 209 9.13 12.38 -3.19
N MET A 210 9.15 11.34 -4.03
CA MET A 210 8.90 11.49 -5.47
C MET A 210 7.46 11.95 -5.78
N LEU A 211 6.48 11.53 -4.98
CA LEU A 211 5.09 11.99 -5.09
C LEU A 211 4.95 13.47 -4.70
N VAL A 212 5.53 13.87 -3.57
CA VAL A 212 5.43 15.25 -3.06
C VAL A 212 6.19 16.24 -3.95
N ARG A 213 7.35 15.85 -4.49
CA ARG A 213 8.06 16.65 -5.51
C ARG A 213 7.35 16.66 -6.86
N GLY A 214 6.26 15.91 -7.01
CA GLY A 214 5.47 15.82 -8.22
C GLY A 214 6.13 15.05 -9.35
N GLU A 215 7.19 14.28 -9.08
CA GLU A 215 7.95 13.52 -10.08
C GLU A 215 7.20 12.25 -10.52
N LEU A 216 6.39 11.70 -9.62
CA LEU A 216 5.51 10.56 -9.88
C LEU A 216 4.06 10.95 -9.60
N ALA A 217 3.13 10.33 -10.33
CA ALA A 217 1.71 10.31 -10.01
C ALA A 217 1.30 8.89 -9.60
N ALA A 218 0.53 8.75 -8.51
CA ALA A 218 -0.05 7.48 -8.11
C ALA A 218 -1.37 7.20 -8.84
N GLY A 219 -1.67 5.92 -9.09
CA GLY A 219 -2.81 5.54 -9.90
C GLY A 219 -3.03 4.04 -9.98
N PHE A 220 -3.88 3.65 -10.94
CA PHE A 220 -4.12 2.27 -11.33
C PHE A 220 -3.64 2.04 -12.75
N VAL A 221 -3.28 0.79 -13.08
CA VAL A 221 -3.17 0.34 -14.47
C VAL A 221 -4.43 -0.45 -14.81
N VAL A 222 -5.19 0.02 -15.78
CA VAL A 222 -6.42 -0.65 -16.27
C VAL A 222 -6.24 -0.86 -17.76
N GLU A 223 -6.33 -2.11 -18.22
CA GLU A 223 -6.18 -2.48 -19.64
C GLU A 223 -4.85 -1.93 -20.23
N GLY A 224 -3.77 -2.03 -19.46
CA GLY A 224 -2.45 -1.55 -19.84
C GLY A 224 -2.28 -0.02 -19.84
N ARG A 225 -3.31 0.74 -19.44
CA ARG A 225 -3.25 2.21 -19.38
C ARG A 225 -3.23 2.69 -17.95
N PHE A 226 -2.30 3.60 -17.66
CA PHE A 226 -2.23 4.29 -16.38
C PHE A 226 -3.39 5.29 -16.24
N ARG A 227 -4.04 5.28 -15.09
CA ARG A 227 -5.06 6.26 -14.69
C ARG A 227 -4.69 6.83 -13.34
N PRO A 228 -4.37 8.13 -13.23
CA PRO A 228 -4.02 8.74 -11.96
C PRO A 228 -5.20 8.71 -11.00
N TRP A 229 -4.89 8.62 -9.71
CA TRP A 229 -5.87 8.91 -8.66
C TRP A 229 -6.21 10.39 -8.65
N THR A 230 -7.43 10.70 -8.23
CA THR A 230 -7.93 12.07 -8.07
C THR A 230 -7.76 12.60 -6.64
N MET A 231 -7.04 11.87 -5.79
CA MET A 231 -6.83 12.20 -4.39
C MET A 231 -5.74 13.26 -4.22
N PRO A 232 -5.82 14.13 -3.21
CA PRO A 232 -4.72 15.01 -2.82
C PRO A 232 -3.45 14.24 -2.48
N VAL A 233 -2.27 14.80 -2.80
CA VAL A 233 -0.98 14.12 -2.59
C VAL A 233 -0.75 13.70 -1.14
N ALA A 234 -1.22 14.50 -0.17
CA ALA A 234 -1.14 14.15 1.26
C ALA A 234 -1.89 12.84 1.57
N GLU A 235 -3.09 12.66 1.02
CA GLU A 235 -3.86 11.43 1.19
C GLU A 235 -3.20 10.24 0.49
N VAL A 236 -2.58 10.47 -0.68
CA VAL A 236 -1.81 9.44 -1.39
C VAL A 236 -0.61 8.99 -0.55
N VAL A 237 0.15 9.92 0.03
CA VAL A 237 1.31 9.62 0.88
C VAL A 237 0.86 8.83 2.12
N GLU A 238 -0.21 9.27 2.79
CA GLU A 238 -0.75 8.58 3.95
C GLU A 238 -1.18 7.15 3.62
N HIS A 239 -1.88 6.97 2.50
CA HIS A 239 -2.31 5.66 1.99
C HIS A 239 -1.13 4.75 1.68
N VAL A 240 -0.12 5.24 0.96
CA VAL A 240 1.08 4.45 0.60
C VAL A 240 1.82 4.01 1.86
N GLY A 241 2.07 4.91 2.80
CA GLY A 241 2.75 4.59 4.06
C GLY A 241 2.00 3.57 4.89
N THR A 242 0.71 3.80 5.09
CA THR A 242 -0.17 2.91 5.86
C THR A 242 -0.21 1.51 5.27
N THR A 243 -0.46 1.41 3.95
CA THR A 243 -0.62 0.11 3.28
C THR A 243 0.70 -0.64 3.20
N TRP A 244 1.81 0.05 2.99
CA TRP A 244 3.14 -0.57 3.00
C TRP A 244 3.46 -1.15 4.39
N GLN A 245 3.20 -0.40 5.46
CA GLN A 245 3.43 -0.87 6.82
C GLN A 245 2.54 -2.05 7.18
N ALA A 246 1.28 -2.04 6.72
CA ALA A 246 0.33 -3.13 6.90
C ALA A 246 0.74 -4.43 6.20
N ILE A 247 1.29 -4.34 4.98
CA ILE A 247 1.81 -5.49 4.22
C ILE A 247 3.15 -5.97 4.82
N GLY A 248 4.04 -5.03 5.14
CA GLY A 248 5.30 -5.25 5.82
C GLY A 248 6.46 -5.69 4.92
N GLY A 249 7.68 -5.29 5.34
CA GLY A 249 8.95 -5.79 4.81
C GLY A 249 9.15 -5.57 3.32
N ARG A 250 9.75 -6.59 2.69
CA ARG A 250 10.00 -6.67 1.23
C ARG A 250 8.81 -7.21 0.42
N THR A 251 7.67 -7.41 1.07
CA THR A 251 6.50 -8.09 0.50
C THR A 251 5.72 -7.27 -0.54
N PRO A 252 5.62 -5.93 -0.46
CA PRO A 252 4.81 -5.15 -1.40
C PRO A 252 5.18 -5.41 -2.87
N GLY A 253 4.22 -5.94 -3.62
CA GLY A 253 4.35 -6.29 -5.03
C GLY A 253 3.41 -5.49 -5.94
N PRO A 254 3.24 -5.91 -7.20
CA PRO A 254 2.27 -5.33 -8.13
C PRO A 254 0.86 -5.33 -7.53
N ASP A 255 0.08 -4.27 -7.82
CA ASP A 255 -1.34 -4.11 -7.44
C ASP A 255 -1.66 -4.11 -5.93
N MET A 256 -0.67 -4.19 -5.04
CA MET A 256 -0.92 -4.24 -3.59
C MET A 256 -1.16 -2.87 -2.95
N ILE A 257 -0.56 -1.81 -3.50
CA ILE A 257 -0.68 -0.43 -2.97
C ILE A 257 -1.22 0.50 -4.06
N GLY A 258 -0.59 0.47 -5.24
CA GLY A 258 -0.90 1.31 -6.39
C GLY A 258 0.20 1.22 -7.44
N TRP A 259 0.00 1.92 -8.56
CA TRP A 259 1.01 2.09 -9.61
C TRP A 259 1.48 3.54 -9.64
N PHE A 260 2.70 3.77 -10.12
CA PHE A 260 3.31 5.10 -10.14
C PHE A 260 3.87 5.44 -11.52
N ALA A 261 3.31 6.45 -12.17
CA ALA A 261 3.76 6.87 -13.50
C ALA A 261 4.59 8.15 -13.43
N LEU A 262 5.57 8.25 -14.33
CA LEU A 262 6.42 9.43 -14.48
C LEU A 262 5.62 10.64 -14.98
N THR A 263 5.71 11.75 -14.27
CA THR A 263 5.09 13.02 -14.67
C THR A 263 6.01 13.84 -15.59
N GLU A 264 5.53 14.99 -16.06
CA GLU A 264 6.37 15.94 -16.76
C GLU A 264 7.49 16.51 -15.86
N ALA A 265 7.17 16.84 -14.61
CA ALA A 265 8.16 17.30 -13.64
C ALA A 265 9.22 16.22 -13.37
N GLY A 266 8.82 14.94 -13.30
CA GLY A 266 9.75 13.82 -13.14
C GLY A 266 10.64 13.61 -14.38
N ARG A 267 10.11 13.84 -15.58
CA ARG A 267 10.93 13.85 -16.81
C ARG A 267 11.97 14.96 -16.78
N ALA A 268 11.57 16.18 -16.40
CA ALA A 268 12.47 17.32 -16.28
C ALA A 268 13.56 17.10 -15.22
N ALA A 269 13.22 16.48 -14.08
CA ALA A 269 14.16 16.18 -13.00
C ALA A 269 15.30 15.20 -13.42
N LEU A 270 15.06 14.34 -14.40
CA LEU A 270 16.07 13.45 -14.96
C LEU A 270 17.00 14.14 -15.98
N GLY A 271 16.68 15.37 -16.40
CA GLY A 271 17.37 16.07 -17.48
C GLY A 271 17.11 15.49 -18.88
N PRO A 272 17.64 16.16 -19.93
CA PRO A 272 17.50 15.72 -21.31
C PRO A 272 18.09 14.31 -21.53
N SER A 273 17.53 13.57 -22.49
CA SER A 273 17.95 12.20 -22.84
C SER A 273 18.31 12.11 -24.32
N GLY A 274 19.39 11.41 -24.67
CA GLY A 274 19.83 11.28 -26.07
C GLY A 274 20.51 12.56 -26.58
N ALA A 275 20.69 12.72 -27.89
CA ALA A 275 21.61 13.66 -28.59
C ALA A 275 21.62 15.14 -28.15
N GLU A 276 20.69 15.57 -27.28
CA GLU A 276 20.63 16.89 -26.63
C GLU A 276 21.37 16.94 -25.27
N ALA A 277 21.80 15.80 -24.73
CA ALA A 277 22.74 15.75 -23.62
C ALA A 277 24.13 16.14 -24.16
N LEU A 278 24.39 17.45 -24.23
CA LEU A 278 25.73 17.97 -24.50
C LEU A 278 26.70 17.32 -23.48
N PRO A 279 27.78 16.67 -23.94
CA PRO A 279 28.77 16.12 -23.03
C PRO A 279 29.35 17.25 -22.16
N PRO A 280 29.64 17.01 -20.87
CA PRO A 280 30.33 18.00 -20.06
C PRO A 280 31.78 18.11 -20.55
N GLY A 281 32.07 19.17 -21.31
CA GLY A 281 33.43 19.50 -21.71
C GLY A 281 33.51 20.27 -23.00
N MET A 282 33.41 21.61 -22.92
CA MET A 282 34.29 22.60 -23.58
C MET A 282 33.71 24.00 -23.35
N SER A 283 33.67 24.42 -22.07
CA SER A 283 33.51 25.83 -21.72
C SER A 283 34.88 26.37 -21.30
N GLY A 284 35.55 27.05 -22.22
CA GLY A 284 36.49 28.15 -21.95
C GLY A 284 37.77 27.84 -21.18
N TYR A 285 38.80 27.36 -21.89
CA TYR A 285 40.18 27.77 -21.62
C TYR A 285 40.67 28.61 -22.80
N ASP A 286 40.26 29.88 -22.85
CA ASP A 286 41.07 30.91 -23.52
C ASP A 286 42.13 31.37 -22.51
N SER A 287 43.23 30.62 -22.45
CA SER A 287 44.48 31.14 -21.88
C SER A 287 45.28 31.78 -23.01
N PRO A 288 45.57 33.10 -22.97
CA PRO A 288 46.48 33.72 -23.93
C PRO A 288 47.92 33.35 -23.55
N GLY A 289 48.34 32.15 -23.95
CA GLY A 289 49.70 31.63 -23.77
C GLY A 289 50.57 31.94 -24.98
N VAL A 290 51.30 33.04 -24.88
CA VAL A 290 52.57 33.39 -25.54
C VAL A 290 53.12 32.33 -26.53
N VAL A 291 53.08 32.65 -27.84
CA VAL A 291 53.93 32.01 -28.84
C VAL A 291 55.09 32.96 -29.13
N GLY A 292 56.26 32.67 -28.56
CA GLY A 292 57.51 33.30 -28.98
C GLY A 292 57.94 32.79 -30.37
N PRO A 293 58.62 33.60 -31.19
CA PRO A 293 59.04 33.17 -32.51
C PRO A 293 60.28 32.29 -32.40
N PHE A 294 60.27 31.13 -33.04
CA PHE A 294 61.49 30.45 -33.41
C PHE A 294 61.79 30.73 -34.88
N ARG A 295 63.03 31.16 -35.10
CA ARG A 295 63.68 31.38 -36.40
C ARG A 295 63.77 30.09 -37.20
#